data_AF-A0A8D0B1Q8-F1
#
_entry.id   AF-A0A8D0B1Q8-F1
#
_cell.length_a   1.000
_cell.length_b   1.000
_cell.length_c   1.000
_cell.angle_alpha   90.00
_cell.angle_beta   90.00
_cell.angle_gamma   90.00
#
_symmetry.space_group_name_H-M   'P 1'
#
loop_
_entity.id
_entity.type
_entity.pdbx_description
1 polymer ?
#
loop_
_entity_poly.entity_id
_entity_poly.type
_entity_poly.pdbx_seq_one_letter_code
_entity_poly.pdbx_strand_id
1 'polypeptide(L)'
;MGDKPSSFPGSRDWIGTVEAALCIDHFYSVPGKLVHVPRGQDLEKELEILYSHFQEGGGPVMMGGDRDNSSKGLLGVCSSAGGHHLLVLDPHHYGQAGSLTKEELQARGWVRWRDLGFFEAGSFYNLCFTSSPQGPHDTCGEP
;
A
#
# COMPACT_ATOMS: atom_id res chain seq x y z
N MET A 1 6.23 13.44 16.28
CA MET A 1 5.69 13.81 14.96
C MET A 1 4.80 15.06 15.05
N GLY A 2 3.86 15.14 15.99
CA GLY A 2 3.08 16.38 16.24
C GLY A 2 1.88 16.56 15.29
N ASP A 3 1.56 15.52 14.52
CA ASP A 3 0.47 15.42 13.56
C ASP A 3 -0.91 15.18 14.22
N LYS A 4 -0.94 14.64 15.43
CA LYS A 4 -2.16 14.29 16.18
C LYS A 4 -2.15 14.87 17.60
N PRO A 5 -3.33 15.13 18.21
CA PRO A 5 -3.44 15.63 19.57
C PRO A 5 -2.96 14.59 20.61
N SER A 6 -2.67 15.05 21.83
CA SER A 6 -2.22 14.18 22.94
C SER A 6 -3.25 13.14 23.38
N SER A 7 -4.52 13.30 23.01
CA SER A 7 -5.61 12.34 23.24
C SER A 7 -5.68 11.22 22.20
N PHE A 8 -4.87 11.29 21.13
CA PHE A 8 -4.89 10.30 20.05
C PHE A 8 -4.41 8.90 20.46
N PRO A 9 -3.36 8.74 21.29
CA PRO A 9 -2.96 7.42 21.79
C PRO A 9 -4.10 6.76 22.59
N GLY A 10 -4.47 5.53 22.21
CA GLY A 10 -5.58 4.79 22.82
C GLY A 10 -6.97 5.12 22.28
N SER A 11 -7.08 6.05 21.31
CA SER A 11 -8.31 6.29 20.57
C SER A 11 -8.66 5.14 19.62
N ARG A 12 -9.81 5.24 18.95
CA ARG A 12 -10.23 4.34 17.86
C ARG A 12 -10.29 5.06 16.51
N ASP A 13 -9.59 6.19 16.41
CA ASP A 13 -9.55 6.99 15.20
C ASP A 13 -8.76 6.24 14.12
N TRP A 14 -9.24 6.30 12.88
CA TRP A 14 -8.52 5.71 11.74
C TRP A 14 -7.33 6.60 11.33
N ILE A 15 -6.35 5.95 10.70
CA ILE A 15 -5.23 6.60 10.04
C ILE A 15 -5.24 6.26 8.56
N GLY A 16 -4.77 7.19 7.73
CA GLY A 16 -4.64 7.01 6.29
C GLY A 16 -3.20 6.80 5.85
N THR A 17 -3.01 6.91 4.54
CA THR A 17 -1.69 6.80 3.92
C THR A 17 -0.73 7.92 4.31
N VAL A 18 -1.24 9.12 4.62
CA VAL A 18 -0.40 10.25 5.04
C VAL A 18 0.23 9.95 6.40
N GLU A 19 -0.57 9.54 7.38
CA GLU A 19 -0.05 9.11 8.69
C GLU A 19 0.88 7.89 8.56
N ALA A 20 0.56 6.94 7.66
CA ALA A 20 1.43 5.80 7.41
C ALA A 20 2.82 6.23 6.88
N ALA A 21 2.86 7.17 5.93
CA ALA A 21 4.13 7.71 5.42
C ALA A 21 4.94 8.43 6.51
N LEU A 22 4.28 9.21 7.38
CA LEU A 22 4.93 9.86 8.53
C LEU A 22 5.51 8.84 9.51
N CYS A 23 4.76 7.77 9.81
CA CYS A 23 5.25 6.69 10.66
C CYS A 23 6.47 5.99 10.06
N ILE A 24 6.45 5.69 8.76
CA ILE A 24 7.58 5.04 8.07
C ILE A 24 8.83 5.91 8.17
N ASP A 25 8.71 7.20 7.86
CA ASP A 25 9.82 8.16 7.95
C ASP A 25 10.34 8.26 9.39
N HIS A 26 9.45 8.38 10.38
CA HIS A 26 9.85 8.54 11.77
C HIS A 26 10.50 7.31 12.39
N PHE A 27 10.01 6.11 12.10
CA PHE A 27 10.49 4.88 12.73
C PHE A 27 11.63 4.20 11.96
N TYR A 28 11.71 4.39 10.64
CA TYR A 28 12.67 3.70 9.79
C TYR A 28 13.62 4.64 9.06
N SER A 29 13.47 5.96 9.18
CA SER A 29 14.29 6.97 8.48
C SER A 29 14.27 6.80 6.96
N VAL A 30 13.14 6.33 6.42
CA VAL A 30 12.93 6.15 4.98
C VAL A 30 11.78 7.07 4.54
N PRO A 31 12.01 7.97 3.56
CA PRO A 31 10.95 8.84 3.07
C PRO A 31 9.80 8.02 2.48
N GLY A 32 8.60 8.15 3.07
CA GLY A 32 7.39 7.57 2.50
C GLY A 32 7.01 8.30 1.20
N LYS A 33 6.96 7.58 0.07
CA LYS A 33 6.53 8.15 -1.22
C LYS A 33 5.02 8.07 -1.34
N LEU A 34 4.36 9.22 -1.41
CA LEU A 34 2.92 9.35 -1.59
C LEU A 34 2.56 9.68 -3.04
N VAL A 35 1.56 8.98 -3.58
CA VAL A 35 0.95 9.30 -4.87
C VAL A 35 -0.55 9.47 -4.66
N HIS A 36 -1.08 10.61 -5.10
CA HIS A 36 -2.51 10.90 -5.03
C HIS A 36 -3.15 10.64 -6.40
N VAL A 37 -4.18 9.81 -6.40
CA VAL A 37 -4.98 9.47 -7.58
C VAL A 37 -6.37 10.10 -7.40
N PRO A 38 -6.71 11.17 -8.15
CA PRO A 38 -7.92 11.94 -7.90
C PRO A 38 -9.23 11.18 -8.11
N ARG A 39 -9.22 10.15 -8.98
CA ARG A 39 -10.38 9.30 -9.31
C ARG A 39 -9.94 7.86 -9.49
N GLY A 40 -10.76 6.88 -9.09
CA GLY A 40 -10.45 5.46 -9.20
C GLY A 40 -10.20 5.03 -10.64
N GLN A 41 -10.93 5.61 -11.61
CA GLN A 41 -10.68 5.38 -13.04
C GLN A 41 -9.31 5.87 -13.51
N ASP A 42 -8.66 6.78 -12.77
CA ASP A 42 -7.34 7.30 -13.10
C ASP A 42 -6.21 6.37 -12.56
N LEU A 43 -6.53 5.29 -11.84
CA LEU A 43 -5.54 4.30 -11.36
C LEU A 43 -4.71 3.68 -12.49
N GLU A 44 -5.30 3.55 -13.67
CA GLU A 44 -4.61 3.04 -14.87
C GLU A 44 -3.37 3.88 -15.22
N LYS A 45 -3.38 5.18 -14.91
CA LYS A 45 -2.25 6.10 -15.18
C LYS A 45 -1.06 5.86 -14.26
N GLU A 46 -1.28 5.23 -13.10
CA GLU A 46 -0.25 4.96 -12.10
C GLU A 46 0.38 3.57 -12.25
N LEU A 47 -0.05 2.77 -13.23
CA LEU A 47 0.44 1.41 -13.44
C LEU A 47 1.95 1.37 -13.71
N GLU A 48 2.48 2.29 -14.53
CA GLU A 48 3.91 2.37 -14.81
C GLU A 48 4.73 2.60 -13.54
N ILE A 49 4.27 3.48 -12.64
CA ILE A 49 4.93 3.72 -11.35
C ILE A 49 4.89 2.46 -10.48
N LEU A 50 3.76 1.74 -10.46
CA LEU A 50 3.64 0.47 -9.73
C LEU A 50 4.58 -0.60 -10.32
N TYR A 51 4.69 -0.67 -11.65
CA TYR A 51 5.61 -1.59 -12.33
C TYR A 51 7.06 -1.32 -11.94
N SER A 52 7.52 -0.08 -12.11
CA SER A 52 8.89 0.30 -11.74
C SER A 52 9.17 0.02 -10.28
N HIS A 53 8.23 0.40 -9.38
CA HIS A 53 8.38 0.17 -7.95
C HIS A 53 8.62 -1.31 -7.60
N PHE A 54 7.76 -2.22 -8.09
CA PHE A 54 7.93 -3.64 -7.77
C PHE A 54 9.12 -4.27 -8.49
N GLN A 55 9.48 -3.80 -9.69
CA GLN A 55 10.67 -4.29 -10.42
C GLN A 55 11.98 -3.88 -9.74
N GLU A 56 12.02 -2.70 -9.14
CA GLU A 56 13.18 -2.16 -8.41
C GLU A 56 13.32 -2.74 -6.99
N GLY A 57 12.50 -3.72 -6.62
CA GLY A 57 12.53 -4.35 -5.29
C GLY A 57 11.78 -3.55 -4.22
N GLY A 58 10.86 -2.68 -4.62
CA GLY A 58 9.94 -1.99 -3.72
C GLY A 58 9.04 -2.96 -2.95
N GLY A 59 8.69 -2.59 -1.73
CA GLY A 59 7.84 -3.38 -0.85
C GLY A 59 6.34 -3.19 -1.11
N PRO A 60 5.47 -3.70 -0.22
CA PRO A 60 4.04 -3.49 -0.29
C PRO A 60 3.65 -2.01 -0.40
N VAL A 61 2.60 -1.69 -1.14
CA VAL A 61 2.06 -0.32 -1.23
C VAL A 61 0.76 -0.27 -0.44
N MET A 62 0.65 0.63 0.54
CA MET A 62 -0.64 0.87 1.20
C MET A 62 -1.51 1.74 0.29
N MET A 63 -2.73 1.30 0.01
CA MET A 63 -3.75 2.06 -0.68
C MET A 63 -4.86 2.44 0.31
N GLY A 64 -5.13 3.73 0.43
CA GLY A 64 -6.30 4.26 1.15
C GLY A 64 -7.27 4.90 0.17
N GLY A 65 -8.55 4.55 0.27
CA GLY A 65 -9.63 5.20 -0.48
C GLY A 65 -10.52 6.02 0.44
N ASP A 66 -11.21 6.99 -0.15
CA ASP A 66 -12.18 7.86 0.55
C ASP A 66 -13.52 7.16 0.75
N ARG A 67 -14.17 6.81 -0.37
CA ARG A 67 -15.56 6.36 -0.36
C ARG A 67 -15.71 4.87 -0.03
N ASP A 68 -14.67 4.09 -0.25
CA ASP A 68 -14.67 2.67 0.07
C ASP A 68 -14.35 2.37 1.54
N ASN A 69 -13.91 3.39 2.30
CA ASN A 69 -13.54 3.30 3.72
C ASN A 69 -12.71 2.06 4.07
N SER A 70 -11.84 1.63 3.15
CA SER A 70 -11.19 0.33 3.22
C SER A 70 -9.76 0.44 2.76
N SER A 71 -8.82 0.34 3.71
CA SER A 71 -7.40 0.25 3.38
C SER A 71 -7.08 -1.09 2.74
N LYS A 72 -6.12 -1.10 1.82
CA LYS A 72 -5.69 -2.27 1.06
C LYS A 72 -4.17 -2.28 0.97
N GLY A 73 -3.56 -3.46 0.97
CA GLY A 73 -2.16 -3.62 0.58
C GLY A 73 -2.07 -4.04 -0.88
N LEU A 74 -1.31 -3.34 -1.71
CA LEU A 74 -0.95 -3.82 -3.04
C LEU A 74 0.38 -4.57 -2.94
N LEU A 75 0.40 -5.78 -3.51
CA LEU A 75 1.56 -6.68 -3.50
C LEU A 75 2.13 -6.92 -4.90
N GLY A 76 1.50 -6.36 -5.94
CA GLY A 76 1.95 -6.53 -7.31
C GLY A 76 0.96 -5.96 -8.33
N VAL A 77 1.45 -5.84 -9.56
CA VAL A 77 0.70 -5.38 -10.73
C VAL A 77 0.96 -6.35 -11.89
N CYS A 78 -0.08 -6.66 -12.68
CA CYS A 78 0.09 -7.45 -13.90
C CYS A 78 -0.85 -6.99 -15.00
N SER A 79 -0.46 -7.25 -16.24
CA SER A 79 -1.19 -6.89 -17.45
C SER A 79 -1.32 -8.11 -18.33
N SER A 80 -2.48 -8.29 -18.92
CA SER A 80 -2.78 -9.36 -19.86
C SER A 80 -3.61 -8.81 -21.02
N ALA A 81 -3.91 -9.65 -22.02
CA ALA A 81 -4.86 -9.27 -23.07
C ALA A 81 -6.25 -8.88 -22.53
N GLY A 82 -6.60 -9.32 -21.31
CA GLY A 82 -7.85 -8.98 -20.62
C GLY A 82 -7.78 -7.71 -19.76
N GLY A 83 -6.68 -6.95 -19.81
CA GLY A 83 -6.50 -5.71 -19.06
C GLY A 83 -5.57 -5.82 -17.85
N HIS A 84 -5.62 -4.79 -17.01
CA HIS A 84 -4.71 -4.56 -15.90
C HIS A 84 -5.30 -5.04 -14.57
N HIS A 85 -4.45 -5.61 -13.73
CA HIS A 85 -4.84 -6.17 -12.44
C HIS A 85 -3.84 -5.78 -11.34
N LEU A 86 -4.35 -5.62 -10.13
CA LEU A 86 -3.58 -5.38 -8.92
C LEU A 86 -3.75 -6.56 -7.96
N LEU A 87 -2.66 -7.03 -7.36
CA LEU A 87 -2.70 -8.05 -6.32
C LEU A 87 -3.02 -7.37 -4.98
N VAL A 88 -4.25 -7.54 -4.52
CA VAL A 88 -4.77 -6.88 -3.31
C VAL A 88 -4.71 -7.83 -2.12
N LEU A 89 -4.13 -7.35 -1.03
CA LEU A 89 -4.21 -7.88 0.34
C LEU A 89 -5.25 -7.05 1.11
N ASP A 90 -6.28 -7.72 1.60
CA ASP A 90 -7.35 -7.15 2.40
C ASP A 90 -7.05 -7.32 3.91
N PRO A 91 -6.83 -6.23 4.66
CA PRO A 91 -6.49 -6.29 6.09
C PRO A 91 -7.70 -6.49 7.01
N HIS A 92 -8.94 -6.59 6.50
CA HIS A 92 -10.15 -6.64 7.32
C HIS A 92 -10.44 -8.05 7.88
N HIS A 93 -9.55 -9.03 7.66
CA HIS A 93 -9.69 -10.33 8.28
C HIS A 93 -9.63 -10.24 9.81
N TYR A 94 -10.63 -10.80 10.47
CA TYR A 94 -10.66 -10.96 11.92
C TYR A 94 -10.52 -12.43 12.31
N GLY A 95 -9.57 -12.72 13.18
CA GLY A 95 -9.29 -14.07 13.66
C GLY A 95 -7.93 -14.15 14.35
N GLN A 96 -7.54 -15.35 14.80
CA GLN A 96 -6.24 -15.56 15.43
C GLN A 96 -5.11 -15.44 14.41
N ALA A 97 -4.00 -14.80 14.76
CA ALA A 97 -2.82 -14.72 13.90
C ALA A 97 -2.31 -16.14 13.55
N GLY A 98 -2.02 -16.37 12.28
CA GLY A 98 -1.60 -17.69 11.78
C GLY A 98 -2.69 -18.75 11.72
N SER A 99 -3.95 -18.39 11.96
CA SER A 99 -5.08 -19.34 11.87
C SER A 99 -5.46 -19.73 10.44
N LEU A 100 -5.00 -18.97 9.44
CA LEU A 100 -5.28 -19.24 8.04
C LEU A 100 -4.03 -19.72 7.32
N THR A 101 -4.18 -20.79 6.53
CA THR A 101 -3.16 -21.16 5.54
C THR A 101 -3.18 -20.20 4.35
N LYS A 102 -2.14 -20.27 3.51
CA LYS A 102 -2.08 -19.52 2.25
C LYS A 102 -3.27 -19.84 1.34
N GLU A 103 -3.66 -21.11 1.28
CA GLU A 103 -4.77 -21.60 0.47
C GLU A 103 -6.10 -21.03 0.97
N GLU A 104 -6.28 -20.95 2.29
CA GLU A 104 -7.46 -20.34 2.88
C GLU A 104 -7.51 -18.83 2.65
N LEU A 105 -6.37 -18.13 2.73
CA LEU A 105 -6.29 -16.71 2.41
C LEU A 105 -6.74 -16.43 0.97
N GLN A 106 -6.30 -17.27 0.02
CA GLN A 106 -6.66 -17.14 -1.39
C GLN A 106 -8.12 -17.56 -1.65
N ALA A 107 -8.55 -18.70 -1.12
CA ALA A 107 -9.90 -19.23 -1.30
C ALA A 107 -10.97 -18.26 -0.75
N ARG A 108 -10.70 -17.66 0.41
CA ARG A 108 -11.60 -16.67 1.03
C ARG A 108 -11.46 -15.27 0.42
N GLY A 109 -10.47 -15.04 -0.43
CA GLY A 109 -10.29 -13.78 -1.17
C GLY A 109 -9.60 -12.66 -0.40
N TRP A 110 -8.93 -12.96 0.72
CA TRP A 110 -8.11 -12.02 1.48
C TRP A 110 -6.86 -11.57 0.71
N VAL A 111 -6.36 -12.42 -0.19
CA VAL A 111 -5.30 -12.07 -1.14
C VAL A 111 -5.75 -12.48 -2.54
N ARG A 112 -5.96 -11.51 -3.43
CA ARG A 112 -6.51 -11.78 -4.77
C ARG A 112 -6.12 -10.72 -5.80
N TRP A 113 -5.92 -11.16 -7.05
CA TRP A 113 -5.87 -10.26 -8.20
C TRP A 113 -7.23 -9.61 -8.46
N ARG A 114 -7.26 -8.28 -8.56
CA ARG A 114 -8.44 -7.48 -8.85
C ARG A 114 -8.21 -6.68 -10.12
N ASP A 115 -9.16 -6.76 -11.04
CA ASP A 115 -9.21 -5.85 -12.18
C ASP A 115 -9.41 -4.40 -11.70
N LEU A 116 -9.03 -3.43 -12.53
CA LEU A 116 -9.19 -2.02 -12.15
C LEU A 116 -10.65 -1.59 -11.96
N GLY A 117 -11.61 -2.31 -12.55
CA GLY A 117 -13.05 -2.07 -12.36
C GLY A 117 -13.57 -2.45 -10.97
N PHE A 118 -12.78 -3.18 -10.17
CA PHE A 118 -13.08 -3.42 -8.75
C PHE A 118 -13.00 -2.14 -7.91
N PHE A 119 -12.18 -1.17 -8.30
CA PHE A 119 -11.98 0.07 -7.56
C PHE A 119 -13.05 1.11 -7.93
N GLU A 120 -13.56 1.83 -6.95
CA GLU A 120 -14.66 2.77 -7.13
C GLU A 120 -14.22 3.95 -7.99
N ALA A 121 -14.76 4.04 -9.21
CA ALA A 121 -14.33 4.99 -10.22
C ALA A 121 -14.41 6.46 -9.76
N GLY A 122 -15.41 6.80 -8.93
CA GLY A 122 -15.62 8.15 -8.40
C GLY A 122 -14.87 8.46 -7.08
N SER A 123 -14.18 7.50 -6.48
CA SER A 123 -13.38 7.72 -5.27
C SER A 123 -11.99 8.24 -5.62
N PHE A 124 -11.37 9.03 -4.76
CA PHE A 124 -9.91 9.21 -4.82
C PHE A 124 -9.21 8.06 -4.11
N TYR A 125 -7.94 7.84 -4.46
CA TYR A 125 -7.04 6.90 -3.80
C TYR A 125 -5.72 7.59 -3.49
N ASN A 126 -5.19 7.34 -2.29
CA ASN A 126 -3.82 7.66 -1.98
C ASN A 126 -3.02 6.35 -1.89
N LEU A 127 -1.81 6.37 -2.46
CA LEU A 127 -0.88 5.25 -2.43
C LEU A 127 0.35 5.67 -1.63
N CYS A 128 0.73 4.86 -0.64
CA CYS A 128 1.96 5.01 0.11
C CYS A 128 2.89 3.86 -0.24
N PHE A 129 3.93 4.17 -1.01
CA PHE A 129 4.93 3.23 -1.48
C PHE A 129 5.99 3.01 -0.40
N THR A 130 6.30 1.75 -0.11
CA THR A 130 7.35 1.39 0.84
C THR A 130 8.61 0.95 0.12
N SER A 131 9.74 1.55 0.46
CA SER A 131 11.06 1.14 -0.01
C SER A 131 11.81 0.43 1.11
N SER A 132 12.68 -0.51 0.74
CA SER A 132 13.63 -1.06 1.70
C SER A 132 14.56 0.07 2.18
N PRO A 133 14.91 0.12 3.47
CA PRO A 133 15.99 0.98 3.93
C PRO A 133 17.23 0.61 3.12
N GLN A 134 17.82 1.59 2.43
CA GLN A 134 19.15 1.37 1.89
C GLN A 134 20.03 1.02 3.10
N GLY A 135 20.69 -0.14 3.06
CA GLY A 135 21.73 -0.45 4.03
C GLY A 135 22.72 0.71 4.10
N PRO A 136 23.51 0.85 5.19
CA PRO A 136 24.50 1.91 5.27
C PRO A 136 25.29 1.91 3.96
N HIS A 137 25.34 3.07 3.30
CA HIS A 137 26.28 3.27 2.20
C HIS A 137 27.62 2.76 2.70
N ASP A 138 28.09 1.64 2.17
CA ASP A 138 29.49 1.27 2.25
C ASP A 138 30.23 2.42 1.56
N THR A 139 30.61 3.42 2.35
CA THR A 139 31.68 4.32 2.00
C THR A 139 32.93 3.46 2.00
N CYS A 140 33.10 2.68 0.93
CA CYS A 140 34.39 2.18 0.51
C CYS A 140 35.19 3.40 0.05
N GLY A 141 35.67 4.16 1.04
CA GLY A 141 36.77 5.07 0.86
C GLY A 141 38.02 4.22 0.77
N GLU A 142 38.50 4.02 -0.45
CA GLU A 142 39.93 3.91 -0.71
C GLU A 142 40.37 5.21 -1.41
N PRO A 143 41.63 5.65 -1.25
CA PRO A 143 42.83 4.84 -0.93
C PRO A 143 43.51 5.13 0.42
#